data_AF-A0A9W5S0T7-F1
#
_entry.id   AF-A0A9W5S0T7-F1
#
_cell.length_a   1.000
_cell.length_b   1.000
_cell.length_c   1.000
_cell.angle_alpha   90.00
_cell.angle_beta   90.00
_cell.angle_gamma   90.00
#
_symmetry.space_group_name_H-M   'P 1'
#
loop_
_entity.id
_entity.type
_entity.pdbx_description
1 polymer ?
#
loop_
_entity_poly.entity_id
_entity_poly.type
_entity_poly.pdbx_seq_one_letter_code
_entity_poly.pdbx_strand_id
1 'polypeptide(L)'
;ADGRRIDQIAEVIESIKRNPDSRRHIVSAWNVGEIDRMQLPPCHFVFQFYVAKGKLSCMLTMRSSDTFLGLPFNIAQYAMLTHMVAQQCGLEVGEFIYSGADVHIYKDHIEQVKLQLTRTPYPLPQLELKRKPASIFDYTFEDFEIVGYECHPTIKATVSV
;
A
#
# COMPACT_ATOMS: atom_id res chain seq x y z
N ALA A 1 -14.02 13.58 -20.19
CA ALA A 1 -12.95 14.56 -20.52
C ALA A 1 -12.12 13.96 -21.66
N ASP A 2 -11.80 14.76 -22.69
CA ASP A 2 -10.94 14.59 -23.90
C ASP A 2 -10.23 13.27 -24.31
N GLY A 3 -10.51 12.11 -23.71
CA GLY A 3 -9.94 10.81 -24.04
C GLY A 3 -8.53 10.56 -23.52
N ARG A 4 -7.90 11.53 -22.84
CA ARG A 4 -6.52 11.38 -22.37
C ARG A 4 -6.43 10.37 -21.21
N ARG A 5 -5.42 9.51 -21.28
CA ARG A 5 -4.99 8.61 -20.20
C ARG A 5 -3.86 9.28 -19.43
N ILE A 6 -4.00 9.36 -18.10
CA ILE A 6 -2.99 9.92 -17.20
C ILE A 6 -2.29 8.76 -16.49
N ASP A 7 -0.97 8.65 -16.67
CA ASP A 7 -0.16 7.67 -15.94
C ASP A 7 0.36 8.30 -14.65
N GLN A 8 -0.49 8.32 -13.64
CA GLN A 8 -0.18 8.93 -12.34
C GLN A 8 1.06 8.31 -11.67
N ILE A 9 1.37 7.03 -11.93
CA ILE A 9 2.51 6.34 -11.32
C ILE A 9 3.82 6.79 -11.98
N ALA A 10 3.88 6.79 -13.31
CA ALA A 10 5.06 7.29 -14.01
C ALA A 10 5.29 8.79 -13.70
N GLU A 11 4.22 9.58 -13.73
CA GLU A 11 4.28 11.02 -13.44
C GLU A 11 4.74 11.31 -12.01
N VAL A 12 4.25 10.57 -11.00
CA VAL A 12 4.64 10.81 -9.61
C VAL A 12 6.11 10.44 -9.36
N ILE A 13 6.61 9.36 -9.94
CA ILE A 13 8.02 8.96 -9.82
C ILE A 13 8.94 10.00 -10.45
N GLU A 14 8.63 10.46 -11.66
CA GLU A 14 9.42 11.51 -12.32
C GLU A 14 9.34 12.85 -11.58
N SER A 15 8.16 13.18 -11.03
CA SER A 15 7.97 14.34 -10.17
C SER A 15 8.84 14.27 -8.92
N ILE A 16 8.91 13.11 -8.24
CA ILE A 16 9.74 12.90 -7.05
C ILE A 16 11.23 13.09 -7.38
N LYS A 17 11.71 12.53 -8.49
CA LYS A 17 13.12 12.67 -8.90
C LYS A 17 13.49 14.13 -9.23
N ARG A 18 12.57 14.90 -9.82
CA ARG A 18 12.84 16.27 -10.29
C ARG A 18 12.54 17.35 -9.24
N ASN A 19 11.58 17.10 -8.35
CA ASN A 19 11.11 18.05 -7.35
C ASN A 19 10.63 17.32 -6.08
N PRO A 20 11.55 16.72 -5.30
CA PRO A 20 11.22 15.86 -4.17
C PRO A 20 10.46 16.56 -3.04
N ASP A 21 10.64 17.88 -2.88
CA ASP A 21 9.97 18.68 -1.83
C ASP A 21 8.51 19.04 -2.20
N SER A 22 8.03 18.57 -3.35
CA SER A 22 6.67 18.84 -3.79
C SER A 22 5.64 18.22 -2.86
N ARG A 23 4.65 19.02 -2.47
CA ARG A 23 3.49 18.58 -1.68
C ARG A 23 2.37 17.99 -2.54
N ARG A 24 2.68 17.61 -3.79
CA ARG A 24 1.69 17.19 -4.81
C ARG A 24 1.98 15.79 -5.37
N HIS A 25 2.83 15.01 -4.72
CA HIS A 25 3.08 13.62 -5.12
C HIS A 25 1.90 12.73 -4.72
N ILE A 26 0.76 12.89 -5.40
CA ILE A 26 -0.51 12.26 -5.06
C ILE A 26 -0.95 11.37 -6.21
N VAL A 27 -1.47 10.20 -5.87
CA VAL A 27 -2.12 9.28 -6.80
C VAL A 27 -3.53 9.01 -6.30
N SER A 28 -4.54 9.19 -7.16
CA SER A 28 -5.93 8.92 -6.83
C SER A 28 -6.50 7.81 -7.69
N ALA A 29 -7.14 6.84 -7.04
CA ALA A 29 -7.95 5.82 -7.69
C ALA A 29 -9.42 6.26 -7.84
N TRP A 30 -9.83 7.37 -7.21
CA TRP A 30 -11.21 7.81 -7.16
C TRP A 30 -11.60 8.64 -8.39
N ASN A 31 -12.02 7.96 -9.45
CA ASN A 31 -12.53 8.63 -10.65
C ASN A 31 -14.05 8.82 -10.59
N VAL A 32 -14.49 9.99 -10.11
CA VAL A 32 -15.92 10.35 -9.92
C VAL A 32 -16.80 10.03 -11.14
N GLY A 33 -16.31 10.29 -12.36
CA GLY A 33 -17.08 10.07 -13.58
C GLY A 33 -17.22 8.61 -14.00
N GLU A 34 -16.45 7.71 -13.39
CA GLU A 34 -16.42 6.29 -13.73
C GLU A 34 -16.83 5.38 -12.56
N ILE A 35 -17.15 5.94 -11.37
CA ILE A 35 -17.46 5.16 -10.15
C ILE A 35 -18.56 4.12 -10.41
N ASP A 36 -19.65 4.54 -11.05
CA ASP A 36 -20.81 3.67 -11.31
C ASP A 36 -20.50 2.54 -12.30
N ARG A 37 -19.35 2.61 -12.99
CA ARG A 37 -18.89 1.59 -13.95
C ARG A 37 -17.87 0.63 -13.33
N MET A 38 -17.44 0.87 -12.09
CA MET A 38 -16.50 0.00 -11.38
C MET A 38 -17.27 -1.15 -10.71
N GLN A 39 -16.72 -2.36 -10.73
CA GLN A 39 -17.32 -3.49 -10.01
C GLN A 39 -17.41 -3.24 -8.50
N LEU A 40 -16.40 -2.55 -7.97
CA LEU A 40 -16.38 -2.06 -6.59
C LEU A 40 -15.62 -0.73 -6.57
N PRO A 41 -16.18 0.34 -5.98
CA PRO A 41 -15.45 1.59 -5.83
C PRO A 41 -14.17 1.37 -4.98
N PRO A 42 -13.03 2.02 -5.30
CA PRO A 42 -11.77 1.76 -4.60
C PRO A 42 -11.86 2.02 -3.09
N CYS A 43 -11.44 1.06 -2.27
CA CYS A 43 -11.31 1.27 -0.82
C CYS A 43 -10.12 2.18 -0.50
N HIS A 44 -8.98 1.92 -1.13
CA HIS A 44 -7.75 2.72 -1.09
C HIS A 44 -7.78 3.77 -2.20
N PHE A 45 -8.44 4.89 -1.91
CA PHE A 45 -8.87 5.83 -2.93
C PHE A 45 -7.84 6.93 -3.24
N VAL A 46 -6.90 7.20 -2.33
CA VAL A 46 -5.80 8.14 -2.54
C VAL A 46 -4.58 7.77 -1.70
N PHE A 47 -3.39 8.02 -2.22
CA PHE A 47 -2.16 7.98 -1.47
C PHE A 47 -1.20 9.09 -1.91
N GLN A 48 -0.35 9.53 -0.98
CA GLN A 48 0.60 10.61 -1.17
C GLN A 48 2.00 10.17 -0.76
N PHE A 49 3.00 10.47 -1.59
CA PHE A 49 4.40 10.35 -1.24
C PHE A 49 4.95 11.65 -0.67
N TYR A 50 5.90 11.52 0.25
CA TYR A 50 6.60 12.65 0.84
C TYR A 50 8.08 12.32 0.96
N VAL A 51 8.95 13.24 0.53
CA VAL A 51 10.40 13.08 0.66
C VAL A 51 10.93 14.04 1.71
N ALA A 52 11.72 13.52 2.64
CA ALA A 52 12.46 14.33 3.60
C ALA A 52 13.76 13.63 4.00
N LYS A 53 14.86 14.38 4.08
CA LYS A 53 16.17 13.87 4.52
C LYS A 53 16.61 12.60 3.76
N GLY A 54 16.38 12.56 2.45
CA GLY A 54 16.73 11.42 1.59
C GLY A 54 15.82 10.19 1.75
N LYS A 55 14.73 10.30 2.52
CA LYS A 55 13.76 9.21 2.78
C LYS A 55 12.42 9.49 2.13
N LEU A 56 11.81 8.46 1.55
CA LEU A 56 10.48 8.50 0.96
C LEU A 56 9.47 7.81 1.89
N SER A 57 8.48 8.58 2.34
CA SER A 57 7.32 8.12 3.11
C SER A 57 6.07 8.06 2.21
N CYS A 58 5.08 7.26 2.60
CA CYS A 58 3.80 7.11 1.92
C CYS A 58 2.64 7.21 2.92
N MET A 59 1.70 8.12 2.65
CA MET A 59 0.42 8.21 3.36
C MET A 59 -0.66 7.59 2.50
N LEU A 60 -1.31 6.53 2.97
CA LEU A 60 -2.48 5.90 2.35
C LEU A 60 -3.75 6.36 3.05
N THR A 61 -4.76 6.79 2.30
CA THR A 61 -6.10 7.05 2.81
C THR A 61 -7.11 6.05 2.25
N MET A 62 -7.86 5.41 3.15
CA MET A 62 -8.89 4.42 2.82
C MET A 62 -10.26 4.89 3.29
N ARG A 63 -11.26 4.75 2.41
CA ARG A 63 -12.66 5.08 2.74
C ARG A 63 -13.33 4.00 3.59
N SER A 64 -12.87 2.76 3.48
CA SER A 64 -13.48 1.56 4.06
C SER A 64 -12.40 0.51 4.25
N SER A 65 -12.30 -0.03 5.47
CA SER A 65 -11.21 -0.88 5.90
C SER A 65 -11.74 -2.05 6.73
N ASP A 66 -11.87 -3.20 6.08
CA ASP A 66 -11.98 -4.47 6.79
C ASP A 66 -10.67 -4.72 7.54
N THR A 67 -10.71 -4.61 8.86
CA THR A 67 -9.53 -4.68 9.72
C THR A 67 -8.94 -6.08 9.77
N PHE A 68 -9.76 -7.13 9.60
CA PHE A 68 -9.31 -8.51 9.79
C PHE A 68 -8.73 -9.11 8.52
N LEU A 69 -9.42 -8.95 7.38
CA LEU A 69 -8.92 -9.48 6.10
C LEU A 69 -8.19 -8.43 5.28
N GLY A 70 -8.86 -7.33 4.93
CA GLY A 70 -8.35 -6.37 3.94
C GLY A 70 -7.11 -5.60 4.40
N LEU A 71 -7.17 -5.00 5.58
CA LEU A 71 -6.16 -4.07 6.08
C LEU A 71 -4.75 -4.67 6.16
N PRO A 72 -4.54 -5.91 6.67
CA PRO A 72 -3.21 -6.54 6.65
C PRO A 72 -2.59 -6.62 5.25
N PHE A 73 -3.38 -6.97 4.22
CA PHE A 73 -2.91 -6.97 2.84
C PHE A 73 -2.60 -5.55 2.35
N ASN A 74 -3.45 -4.57 2.67
CA ASN A 74 -3.22 -3.19 2.25
C ASN A 74 -1.96 -2.59 2.88
N ILE A 75 -1.68 -2.87 4.16
CA ILE A 75 -0.44 -2.44 4.82
C ILE A 75 0.77 -3.02 4.10
N ALA A 76 0.80 -4.34 3.87
CA ALA A 76 1.92 -4.99 3.20
C ALA A 76 2.12 -4.49 1.76
N GLN A 77 1.01 -4.35 1.01
CA GLN A 77 1.03 -3.89 -0.39
C GLN A 77 1.57 -2.47 -0.53
N TYR A 78 1.10 -1.53 0.31
CA TYR A 78 1.54 -0.14 0.22
C TYR A 78 2.92 0.08 0.85
N ALA A 79 3.32 -0.71 1.85
CA ALA A 79 4.71 -0.76 2.29
C ALA A 79 5.63 -1.22 1.16
N MET A 80 5.29 -2.31 0.47
CA MET A 80 6.06 -2.80 -0.69
C MET A 80 6.12 -1.77 -1.82
N LEU A 81 5.00 -1.12 -2.16
CA LEU A 81 5.00 -0.02 -3.14
C LEU A 81 5.92 1.13 -2.72
N THR A 82 5.92 1.49 -1.43
CA THR A 82 6.80 2.53 -0.88
C THR A 82 8.27 2.16 -1.08
N HIS A 83 8.64 0.90 -0.80
CA HIS A 83 9.99 0.39 -1.06
C HIS A 83 10.34 0.44 -2.55
N MET A 84 9.43 0.02 -3.45
CA MET A 84 9.65 0.05 -4.90
C MET A 84 9.88 1.49 -5.40
N VAL A 85 9.05 2.44 -4.99
CA VAL A 85 9.16 3.85 -5.40
C VAL A 85 10.43 4.48 -4.82
N ALA A 86 10.76 4.22 -3.55
CA ALA A 86 12.01 4.69 -2.95
C ALA A 86 13.23 4.19 -3.74
N GLN A 87 13.28 2.88 -4.04
CA GLN A 87 14.37 2.30 -4.83
C GLN A 87 14.46 2.91 -6.23
N GLN A 88 13.33 3.11 -6.92
CA GLN A 88 13.27 3.75 -8.24
C GLN A 88 13.74 5.21 -8.23
N CYS A 89 13.50 5.93 -7.13
CA CYS A 89 13.93 7.31 -6.96
C CYS A 89 15.34 7.44 -6.37
N GLY A 90 15.99 6.34 -5.97
CA GLY A 90 17.30 6.38 -5.32
C GLY A 90 17.24 6.96 -3.90
N LEU A 91 16.13 6.74 -3.20
CA LEU A 91 15.86 7.21 -1.85
C LEU A 91 15.85 6.03 -0.86
N GLU A 92 16.10 6.34 0.41
CA GLU A 92 15.85 5.42 1.51
C GLU A 92 14.35 5.32 1.81
N VAL A 93 13.93 4.24 2.47
CA VAL A 93 12.54 4.09 2.91
C VAL A 93 12.30 4.89 4.20
N GLY A 94 11.22 5.67 4.19
CA GLY A 94 10.71 6.41 5.33
C GLY A 94 9.57 5.68 6.03
N GLU A 95 8.50 6.41 6.32
CA GLU A 95 7.35 5.90 7.05
C GLU A 95 6.22 5.51 6.11
N PHE A 96 5.50 4.45 6.46
CA PHE A 96 4.18 4.18 5.90
C PHE A 96 3.12 4.62 6.92
N ILE A 97 2.23 5.51 6.51
CA ILE A 97 1.17 6.06 7.34
C ILE A 97 -0.18 5.65 6.76
N TYR A 98 -1.03 5.05 7.59
CA TYR A 98 -2.38 4.65 7.23
C TYR A 98 -3.41 5.59 7.85
N SER A 99 -4.37 6.03 7.04
CA SER A 99 -5.53 6.81 7.45
C SER A 99 -6.81 6.13 6.97
N GLY A 100 -7.62 5.62 7.91
CA GLY A 100 -8.90 4.97 7.60
C GLY A 100 -10.10 5.81 8.03
N ALA A 101 -11.15 5.84 7.21
CA ALA A 101 -12.43 6.45 7.56
C ALA A 101 -13.37 5.45 8.26
N ASP A 102 -14.03 4.57 7.50
CA ASP A 102 -14.82 3.46 8.07
C ASP A 102 -13.90 2.27 8.35
N VAL A 103 -13.46 2.14 9.60
CA VAL A 103 -12.63 1.05 10.08
C VAL A 103 -13.48 0.07 10.88
N HIS A 104 -13.66 -1.14 10.36
CA HIS A 104 -14.64 -2.08 10.89
C HIS A 104 -14.12 -3.52 10.95
N ILE A 105 -14.87 -4.36 11.65
CA ILE A 105 -14.72 -5.81 11.74
C ILE A 105 -16.09 -6.41 11.40
N TYR A 106 -16.13 -7.39 10.49
CA TYR A 106 -17.36 -8.11 10.19
C TYR A 106 -17.76 -9.04 11.34
N LYS A 107 -19.07 -9.21 11.53
CA LYS A 107 -19.61 -9.99 12.67
C LYS A 107 -19.16 -11.46 12.66
N ASP A 108 -18.99 -12.04 11.48
CA ASP A 108 -18.51 -13.41 11.27
C ASP A 108 -17.00 -13.58 11.51
N HIS A 109 -16.26 -12.49 11.77
CA HIS A 109 -14.82 -12.51 12.07
C HIS A 109 -14.49 -12.27 13.55
N ILE A 110 -15.49 -12.05 14.41
CA ILE A 110 -15.26 -11.64 15.81
C ILE A 110 -14.45 -12.69 16.59
N GLU A 111 -14.74 -13.98 16.42
CA GLU A 111 -14.01 -15.04 17.13
C GLU A 111 -12.57 -15.18 16.63
N GLN A 112 -12.35 -14.97 15.34
CA GLN A 112 -11.04 -14.95 14.70
C GLN A 112 -10.18 -13.79 15.22
N VAL A 113 -10.78 -12.59 15.32
CA VAL A 113 -10.11 -11.42 15.91
C VAL A 113 -9.76 -11.68 17.37
N LYS A 114 -10.70 -12.20 18.18
CA LYS A 114 -10.41 -12.55 19.58
C LYS A 114 -9.24 -13.53 19.69
N LEU A 115 -9.21 -14.56 18.84
CA LEU A 115 -8.09 -15.50 18.78
C LEU A 115 -6.78 -14.83 18.36
N GLN A 116 -6.80 -13.91 17.40
CA GLN A 116 -5.60 -13.18 16.99
C GLN A 116 -5.04 -12.33 18.13
N LEU A 117 -5.92 -11.69 18.91
CA LEU A 117 -5.55 -10.83 20.04
C LEU A 117 -4.96 -11.59 21.24
N THR A 118 -5.06 -12.92 21.30
CA THR A 118 -4.38 -13.72 22.34
C THR A 118 -2.90 -13.99 22.02
N ARG A 119 -2.45 -13.66 20.81
CA ARG A 119 -1.09 -13.96 20.33
C ARG A 119 -0.14 -12.81 20.61
N THR A 120 1.02 -13.12 21.17
CA THR A 120 2.14 -12.16 21.26
C THR A 120 2.79 -12.01 19.88
N PRO A 121 2.95 -10.79 19.33
CA PRO A 121 3.64 -10.58 18.06
C PRO A 121 5.10 -11.05 18.11
N TYR A 122 5.55 -11.70 17.03
CA TYR A 122 6.98 -11.96 16.79
C TYR A 122 7.67 -10.71 16.24
N PRO A 123 9.02 -10.69 16.19
CA PRO A 123 9.75 -9.64 15.49
C PRO A 123 9.26 -9.45 14.04
N LEU A 124 9.28 -8.21 13.55
CA LEU A 124 8.90 -7.91 12.17
C LEU A 124 9.92 -8.50 11.18
N PRO A 125 9.47 -9.01 10.01
CA PRO A 125 10.38 -9.41 8.95
C PRO A 125 11.05 -8.20 8.30
N GLN A 126 12.04 -8.46 7.44
CA GLN A 126 12.63 -7.47 6.54
C GLN A 126 12.26 -7.77 5.08
N LEU A 127 11.88 -6.73 4.34
CA LEU A 127 11.67 -6.81 2.89
C LEU A 127 12.96 -6.39 2.17
N GLU A 128 13.52 -7.29 1.38
CA GLU A 128 14.66 -7.03 0.50
C GLU A 128 14.23 -7.01 -0.97
N LEU A 129 14.66 -5.98 -1.69
CA LEU A 129 14.51 -5.86 -3.14
C LEU A 129 15.83 -6.27 -3.81
N LYS A 130 15.89 -7.48 -4.38
CA LYS A 130 17.12 -8.08 -4.93
C LYS A 130 17.64 -7.38 -6.19
N ARG A 131 16.74 -6.75 -6.93
CA ARG A 131 17.05 -6.08 -8.19
C ARG A 131 16.34 -4.74 -8.26
N LYS A 132 17.02 -3.78 -8.87
CA LYS A 132 16.43 -2.52 -9.32
C LYS A 132 16.23 -2.56 -10.85
N PRO A 133 15.04 -2.89 -11.36
CA PRO A 133 14.72 -2.74 -12.78
C PRO A 133 14.79 -1.29 -13.26
N ALA A 134 14.82 -1.10 -14.58
CA ALA A 134 14.81 0.23 -15.21
C ALA A 134 13.48 0.98 -15.00
N SER A 135 12.35 0.25 -14.94
CA SER A 135 11.03 0.79 -14.67
C SER A 135 10.41 0.14 -13.43
N ILE A 136 9.54 0.88 -12.73
CA ILE A 136 8.70 0.32 -11.66
C ILE A 136 7.76 -0.78 -12.17
N PHE A 137 7.49 -0.82 -13.48
CA PHE A 137 6.62 -1.80 -14.10
C PHE A 137 7.32 -3.13 -14.42
N ASP A 138 8.65 -3.18 -14.34
CA ASP A 138 9.44 -4.36 -14.71
C ASP A 138 9.91 -5.19 -13.50
N TYR A 139 9.40 -4.91 -12.29
CA TYR A 139 9.62 -5.80 -11.15
C TYR A 139 8.88 -7.11 -11.35
N THR A 140 9.52 -8.22 -11.02
CA THR A 140 8.92 -9.57 -11.01
C THR A 140 8.91 -10.11 -9.60
N PHE A 141 8.15 -11.20 -9.37
CA PHE A 141 8.00 -11.79 -8.05
C PHE A 141 9.34 -12.18 -7.40
N GLU A 142 10.29 -12.65 -8.21
CA GLU A 142 11.62 -13.09 -7.78
C GLU A 142 12.52 -11.93 -7.31
N ASP A 143 12.13 -10.68 -7.57
CA ASP A 143 12.89 -9.51 -7.09
C ASP A 143 12.64 -9.21 -5.61
N PHE A 144 11.65 -9.86 -4.98
CA PHE A 144 11.24 -9.60 -3.61
C PHE A 144 11.59 -10.79 -2.71
N GLU A 145 12.30 -10.53 -1.61
CA GLU A 145 12.52 -11.52 -0.56
C GLU A 145 12.03 -10.97 0.79
N ILE A 146 11.31 -11.80 1.54
CA ILE A 146 10.91 -11.49 2.93
C ILE A 146 11.79 -12.32 3.85
N VAL A 147 12.75 -11.68 4.50
CA VAL A 147 13.74 -12.32 5.37
C VAL A 147 13.24 -12.31 6.82
N GLY A 148 13.39 -13.44 7.51
CA GLY A 148 13.04 -13.56 8.93
C GLY A 148 11.53 -13.49 9.21
N TYR A 149 10.69 -13.91 8.26
CA TYR A 149 9.25 -13.96 8.50
C TYR A 149 8.85 -15.13 9.39
N GLU A 150 8.60 -14.82 10.64
CA GLU A 150 7.98 -15.72 11.60
C GLU A 150 6.51 -15.33 11.80
N CYS A 151 5.62 -16.31 11.72
CA CYS A 151 4.19 -16.07 11.88
C CYS A 151 3.51 -17.16 12.70
N HIS A 152 2.44 -16.77 13.39
CA HIS A 152 1.53 -17.73 14.03
C HIS A 152 0.70 -18.49 12.99
N PRO A 153 0.14 -19.66 13.32
CA PRO A 153 -0.70 -20.42 12.40
C PRO A 153 -1.84 -19.59 11.79
N THR A 154 -2.11 -19.77 10.50
CA THR A 154 -3.16 -19.05 9.77
C THR A 154 -4.52 -19.15 10.48
N ILE A 155 -5.23 -18.03 10.58
CA ILE A 155 -6.62 -17.98 11.02
C ILE A 155 -7.50 -17.85 9.77
N LYS A 156 -8.42 -18.78 9.57
CA LYS A 156 -9.31 -18.77 8.40
C LYS A 156 -10.56 -17.93 8.69
N ALA A 157 -10.96 -17.10 7.74
CA ALA A 157 -12.24 -16.41 7.73
C ALA A 157 -12.81 -16.30 6.31
N THR A 158 -14.12 -16.10 6.24
CA THR A 158 -14.87 -15.92 5.00
C THR A 158 -14.80 -14.48 4.53
N VAL A 159 -14.60 -14.25 3.23
CA VAL A 159 -14.75 -12.90 2.67
C VAL A 159 -16.24 -12.55 2.68
N SER A 160 -16.60 -11.44 3.31
CA SER A 160 -17.97 -10.93 3.25
C SER A 160 -18.25 -10.34 1.87
N VAL A 161 -19.39 -10.73 1.28
CA VAL A 161 -19.84 -10.28 -0.05
C VAL A 161 -20.87 -9.17 0.10
#